data_AF-A0A4W5LQI7-F1
#
_entry.id   AF-A0A4W5LQI7-F1
#
_cell.length_a   1.000
_cell.length_b   1.000
_cell.length_c   1.000
_cell.angle_alpha   90.00
_cell.angle_beta   90.00
_cell.angle_gamma   90.00
#
_symmetry.space_group_name_H-M   'P 1'
#
loop_
_entity.id
_entity.type
_entity.pdbx_description
1 polymer ?
#
loop_
_entity_poly.entity_id
_entity_poly.type
_entity_poly.pdbx_seq_one_letter_code
_entity_poly.pdbx_strand_id
1 'polypeptide(L)'
;MVVVSLSLCLSICVDNSDLIACMVVSKEGGQAQRFLAVDVYQMSLVEPETKRLGWGVVKFAGLLQDMQVSGVEDDSRALNIIIHKPSSNPHAKPLPILQANFIFADHIRCIIAKQRLAKGRIQARRMKTQRIAGRERE
;
A
#
# COMPACT_ATOMS: atom_id res chain seq x y z
N MET A 1 10.19 -9.29 -12.05
CA MET A 1 10.39 -7.95 -11.45
C MET A 1 9.57 -6.97 -12.27
N VAL A 2 8.54 -6.35 -11.67
CA VAL A 2 7.65 -5.44 -12.42
C VAL A 2 8.30 -4.06 -12.41
N VAL A 3 8.74 -3.60 -13.57
CA VAL A 3 9.21 -2.22 -13.79
C VAL A 3 8.02 -1.37 -14.22
N VAL A 4 7.74 -0.32 -13.45
CA VAL A 4 6.71 0.67 -13.74
C VAL A 4 7.38 1.96 -14.16
N SER A 5 6.90 2.58 -15.24
CA SER A 5 7.33 3.94 -15.56
C SER A 5 6.72 4.89 -14.53
N LEU A 6 7.54 5.54 -13.70
CA LEU A 6 7.13 6.59 -12.77
C LEU A 6 6.54 7.79 -13.53
N SER A 7 7.00 8.05 -14.75
CA SER A 7 6.42 9.07 -15.64
C SER A 7 5.03 8.67 -16.14
N LEU A 8 4.81 7.40 -16.48
CA LEU A 8 3.49 6.88 -16.81
C LEU A 8 2.59 6.80 -15.57
N CYS A 9 3.10 6.48 -14.38
CA CYS A 9 2.36 6.61 -13.13
C CYS A 9 1.94 8.06 -12.93
N LEU A 10 2.81 9.05 -13.09
CA LEU A 10 2.41 10.45 -12.94
C LEU A 10 1.26 10.85 -13.90
N SER A 11 1.21 10.25 -15.09
CA SER A 11 0.16 10.50 -16.10
C SER A 11 -1.09 9.62 -15.95
N ILE A 12 -0.99 8.40 -15.39
CA ILE A 12 -2.13 7.48 -15.16
C ILE A 12 -2.73 7.66 -13.75
N CYS A 13 -2.00 8.27 -12.83
CA CYS A 13 -2.44 8.59 -11.48
C CYS A 13 -3.32 9.86 -11.42
N VAL A 14 -3.55 10.52 -12.56
CA VAL A 14 -4.51 11.64 -12.69
C VAL A 14 -5.93 11.21 -12.30
N ASP A 15 -6.24 9.91 -12.29
CA ASP A 15 -7.51 9.34 -11.87
C ASP A 15 -7.54 8.77 -10.42
N ASN A 16 -6.78 9.34 -9.47
CA ASN A 16 -6.88 9.14 -7.99
C ASN A 16 -5.81 8.28 -7.28
N SER A 17 -4.70 7.88 -7.92
CA SER A 17 -3.65 7.05 -7.29
C SER A 17 -2.35 7.80 -7.02
N ASP A 18 -2.35 8.80 -6.14
CA ASP A 18 -1.15 9.58 -5.80
C ASP A 18 0.00 8.69 -5.28
N LEU A 19 1.20 8.83 -5.87
CA LEU A 19 2.43 8.23 -5.33
C LEU A 19 2.91 9.03 -4.12
N ILE A 20 3.03 8.38 -2.96
CA ILE A 20 3.48 9.04 -1.73
C ILE A 20 4.89 8.57 -1.40
N ALA A 21 5.86 9.47 -1.44
CA ALA A 21 7.24 9.15 -1.04
C ALA A 21 7.32 8.89 0.47
N CYS A 22 7.94 7.79 0.85
CA CYS A 22 8.14 7.39 2.24
C CYS A 22 9.43 6.58 2.41
N MET A 23 10.04 6.69 3.58
CA MET A 23 11.11 5.80 4.01
C MET A 23 10.49 4.59 4.70
N VAL A 24 10.79 3.40 4.20
CA VAL A 24 10.32 2.14 4.78
C VAL A 24 11.41 1.58 5.66
N VAL A 25 11.13 1.47 6.96
CA VAL A 25 12.02 0.93 7.98
C VAL A 25 11.49 -0.44 8.39
N SER A 26 12.19 -1.50 7.96
CA SER A 26 11.91 -2.87 8.37
C SER A 26 12.19 -3.06 9.86
N LYS A 27 11.50 -4.03 10.48
CA LYS A 27 11.81 -4.48 11.85
C LYS A 27 13.24 -5.02 12.00
N GLU A 28 13.84 -5.48 10.90
CA GLU A 28 15.24 -5.93 10.84
C GLU A 28 16.25 -4.76 10.75
N GLY A 29 15.79 -3.50 10.82
CA GLY A 29 16.64 -2.31 10.78
C GLY A 29 16.97 -1.80 9.38
N GLY A 30 16.58 -2.53 8.33
CA GLY A 30 16.76 -2.08 6.94
C GLY A 30 15.90 -0.86 6.62
N GLN A 31 16.52 0.20 6.10
CA GLN A 31 15.84 1.42 5.66
C GLN A 31 15.94 1.56 4.14
N ALA A 32 14.81 1.81 3.48
CA ALA A 32 14.77 2.02 2.03
C ALA A 32 13.82 3.15 1.66
N GLN A 33 14.28 4.07 0.81
CA GLN A 33 13.44 5.11 0.23
C GLN A 33 12.54 4.49 -0.85
N ARG A 34 11.22 4.61 -0.70
CA ARG A 34 10.24 4.02 -1.61
C ARG A 34 9.07 4.97 -1.86
N PHE A 35 8.32 4.70 -2.91
CA PHE A 35 7.02 5.32 -3.16
C PHE A 35 5.93 4.33 -2.84
N LEU A 36 4.98 4.75 -2.02
CA LEU A 36 3.74 4.05 -1.76
C LEU A 36 2.73 4.42 -2.86
N ALA A 37 2.42 3.45 -3.71
CA ALA A 37 1.30 3.54 -4.64
C ALA A 37 0.09 2.82 -4.01
N VAL A 38 -1.03 3.52 -3.90
CA VAL A 38 -2.29 2.94 -3.41
C VAL A 38 -3.29 2.90 -4.55
N ASP A 39 -3.83 1.72 -4.80
CA ASP A 39 -4.89 1.46 -5.77
C ASP A 39 -6.19 1.06 -5.03
N VAL A 40 -7.24 0.70 -5.75
CA VAL A 40 -8.56 0.34 -5.20
C VAL A 40 -8.51 -0.93 -4.35
N TYR A 41 -7.68 -1.91 -4.73
CA TYR A 41 -7.65 -3.24 -4.07
C TYR A 41 -6.31 -3.57 -3.41
N GLN A 42 -5.24 -2.90 -3.81
CA GLN A 42 -3.87 -3.24 -3.41
C GLN A 42 -3.04 -1.98 -3.23
N MET A 43 -1.93 -2.13 -2.51
CA MET A 43 -0.86 -1.15 -2.46
C MET A 43 0.43 -1.78 -2.95
N SER A 44 1.32 -0.94 -3.47
CA SER A 44 2.65 -1.34 -3.90
C SER A 44 3.72 -0.39 -3.39
N LEU A 45 4.90 -0.97 -3.14
CA LEU A 45 6.11 -0.25 -2.80
C LEU A 45 7.02 -0.23 -4.02
N VAL A 46 7.29 0.97 -4.52
CA VAL A 46 8.11 1.19 -5.71
C VAL A 46 9.44 1.81 -5.29
N GLU A 47 10.55 1.17 -5.62
CA GLU A 47 11.88 1.77 -5.51
C GLU A 47 12.20 2.53 -6.79
N PRO A 48 12.66 3.79 -6.74
CA PRO A 48 13.10 4.50 -7.93
C PRO A 48 14.33 3.80 -8.54
N GLU A 49 14.32 3.60 -9.86
CA GLU A 49 15.46 3.03 -10.58
C GLU A 49 16.51 4.11 -10.83
N THR A 50 17.70 3.95 -10.24
CA THR A 50 18.80 4.91 -10.39
C THR A 50 19.40 4.95 -11.78
N LYS A 51 19.29 3.86 -12.54
CA LYS A 51 19.84 3.73 -13.90
C LYS A 51 18.94 4.34 -14.98
N ARG A 52 17.65 4.52 -14.69
CA ARG A 52 16.64 4.99 -15.65
C ARG A 52 15.72 5.99 -14.98
N LEU A 53 16.01 7.27 -15.16
CA LEU A 53 15.15 8.37 -14.70
C LEU A 53 13.71 8.17 -15.18
N GLY A 54 12.75 8.33 -14.27
CA GLY A 54 11.33 8.15 -14.57
C GLY A 54 10.86 6.68 -14.59
N TRP A 55 11.65 5.74 -14.08
CA TRP A 55 11.26 4.34 -13.89
C TRP A 55 11.42 3.92 -12.42
N GLY A 56 10.57 3.00 -11.98
CA GLY A 56 10.60 2.42 -10.65
C GLY A 56 10.35 0.92 -10.70
N VAL A 57 10.85 0.22 -9.70
CA VAL A 57 10.73 -1.22 -9.55
C VAL A 57 9.79 -1.53 -8.41
N VAL A 58 8.72 -2.28 -8.67
CA VAL A 58 7.85 -2.77 -7.60
C VAL A 58 8.61 -3.83 -6.79
N LYS A 59 8.85 -3.52 -5.51
CA LYS A 59 9.53 -4.41 -4.56
C LYS A 59 8.55 -5.25 -3.76
N PHE A 60 7.36 -4.73 -3.55
CA PHE A 60 6.32 -5.39 -2.79
C PHE A 60 4.95 -4.94 -3.28
N ALA A 61 3.99 -5.85 -3.30
CA ALA A 61 2.58 -5.57 -3.52
C ALA A 61 1.76 -6.37 -2.51
N GLY A 62 0.74 -5.74 -1.94
CA GLY A 62 -0.12 -6.36 -0.92
C GLY A 62 -1.57 -5.89 -1.03
N LEU A 63 -2.49 -6.77 -0.69
CA LEU A 63 -3.92 -6.47 -0.71
C LEU A 63 -4.30 -5.56 0.46
N LEU A 64 -5.12 -4.55 0.19
CA LEU A 64 -5.57 -3.62 1.23
C LEU A 64 -6.43 -4.31 2.29
N GLN A 65 -7.19 -5.35 1.92
CA GLN A 65 -8.05 -6.08 2.86
C GLN A 65 -7.29 -6.76 4.01
N ASP A 66 -6.03 -7.16 3.76
CA ASP A 66 -5.17 -7.91 4.69
C ASP A 66 -4.15 -7.01 5.41
N MET A 67 -4.26 -5.71 5.16
CA MET A 67 -3.38 -4.67 5.68
C MET A 67 -3.93 -4.08 6.97
N GLN A 68 -3.08 -3.90 7.97
CA GLN A 68 -3.32 -3.14 9.19
C GLN A 68 -2.44 -1.89 9.19
N VAL A 69 -3.02 -0.77 9.61
CA VAL A 69 -2.35 0.54 9.63
C VAL A 69 -2.58 1.15 11.00
N SER A 70 -1.48 1.48 11.68
CA SER A 70 -1.49 2.16 12.97
C SER A 70 -0.57 3.37 12.92
N GLY A 71 -0.96 4.46 13.57
CA GLY A 71 -0.05 5.58 13.80
C GLY A 71 0.96 5.22 14.89
N VAL A 72 2.18 5.76 14.79
CA VAL A 72 3.17 5.69 15.86
C VAL A 72 2.91 6.86 16.81
N GLU A 73 2.76 6.61 18.11
CA GLU A 73 2.39 7.64 19.09
C GLU A 73 3.49 8.70 19.28
N ASP A 74 4.75 8.29 19.14
CA ASP A 74 5.92 9.17 19.32
C ASP A 74 6.33 9.91 18.03
N ASP A 75 5.88 9.44 16.86
CA ASP A 75 6.21 10.05 15.57
C ASP A 75 4.96 10.21 14.71
N SER A 76 4.43 11.44 14.70
CA SER A 76 3.28 11.84 13.87
C SER A 76 3.52 11.64 12.36
N ARG A 77 4.78 11.54 11.91
CA ARG A 77 5.12 11.29 10.51
C ARG A 77 5.29 9.81 10.20
N ALA A 78 5.15 8.92 11.18
CA ALA A 78 5.34 7.50 11.00
C ALA A 78 4.02 6.71 11.09
N LEU A 79 3.84 5.78 10.16
CA LEU A 79 2.77 4.78 10.19
C LEU A 79 3.38 3.39 10.27
N ASN A 80 2.98 2.61 11.25
CA ASN A 80 3.27 1.18 11.28
C ASN A 80 2.27 0.45 10.39
N ILE A 81 2.79 -0.23 9.36
CA ILE A 81 1.99 -0.97 8.39
C ILE A 81 2.36 -2.45 8.47
N ILE A 82 1.33 -3.28 8.64
CA ILE A 82 1.46 -4.74 8.73
C ILE A 82 0.54 -5.38 7.70
N ILE A 83 1.07 -6.22 6.83
CA ILE A 83 0.30 -6.94 5.81
C ILE A 83 0.45 -8.43 6.07
N HIS A 84 -0.67 -9.14 6.16
CA HIS A 84 -0.69 -10.57 6.40
C HIS A 84 -0.81 -11.35 5.10
N LYS A 85 -0.21 -12.56 5.04
CA LYS A 85 -0.47 -13.46 3.91
C LYS A 85 -1.95 -13.87 3.93
N PRO A 86 -2.63 -13.94 2.78
CA PRO A 86 -3.92 -14.63 2.70
C PRO A 86 -3.68 -16.10 3.04
N SER A 87 -3.97 -16.49 4.29
CA SER A 87 -3.90 -17.89 4.72
C SER A 87 -5.20 -18.58 4.32
N SER A 88 -5.10 -19.68 3.57
CA SER A 88 -6.22 -20.58 3.29
C SER A 88 -6.65 -21.38 4.53
N ASN A 89 -5.85 -21.38 5.60
CA ASN A 89 -6.08 -22.18 6.79
C ASN A 89 -6.53 -21.29 7.97
N PRO A 90 -7.78 -21.40 8.46
CA PRO A 90 -8.32 -20.58 9.54
C PRO A 90 -7.73 -20.85 10.93
N HIS A 91 -6.97 -21.94 11.08
CA HIS A 91 -6.32 -22.34 12.34
C HIS A 91 -4.84 -21.96 12.45
N ALA A 92 -4.23 -21.42 11.39
CA ALA A 92 -2.83 -20.98 11.41
C ALA A 92 -2.75 -19.50 11.75
N LYS A 93 -1.88 -19.12 12.71
CA LYS A 93 -1.60 -17.70 13.00
C LYS A 93 -1.18 -17.01 11.69
N PRO A 94 -1.87 -15.92 11.26
CA PRO A 94 -1.54 -15.24 10.03
C PRO A 94 -0.12 -14.67 10.15
N LEU A 95 0.79 -15.15 9.31
CA LEU A 95 2.17 -14.66 9.28
C LEU A 95 2.21 -13.31 8.53
N PRO A 96 2.78 -12.25 9.14
CA PRO A 96 2.97 -10.99 8.44
C PRO A 96 3.99 -11.16 7.33
N ILE A 97 3.61 -10.84 6.10
CA ILE A 97 4.51 -10.83 4.93
C ILE A 97 5.26 -9.50 4.79
N LEU A 98 4.73 -8.45 5.41
CA LEU A 98 5.38 -7.16 5.55
C LEU A 98 5.02 -6.60 6.91
N GLN A 99 6.02 -6.19 7.68
CA GLN A 99 5.85 -5.42 8.90
C GLN A 99 6.96 -4.36 8.93
N ALA A 100 6.58 -3.09 8.73
CA ALA A 100 7.52 -2.00 8.64
C ALA A 100 6.89 -0.67 9.07
N ASN A 101 7.74 0.25 9.52
CA ASN A 101 7.37 1.64 9.76
C ASN A 101 7.61 2.46 8.49
N PHE A 102 6.60 3.23 8.10
CA PHE A 102 6.62 4.09 6.94
C PHE A 102 6.73 5.52 7.45
N ILE A 103 7.89 6.12 7.26
CA ILE A 103 8.20 7.48 7.71
C ILE A 103 8.02 8.41 6.52
N PHE A 104 7.12 9.37 6.64
CA PHE A 104 6.83 10.35 5.61
C PHE A 104 7.64 11.64 5.86
N ALA A 105 7.82 12.44 4.81
CA ALA A 105 8.58 13.70 4.91
C ALA A 105 7.93 14.67 5.92
N ASP A 106 6.59 14.70 5.94
CA ASP A 106 5.79 15.61 6.73
C ASP A 106 4.48 14.95 7.20
N HIS A 107 3.85 15.57 8.21
CA HIS A 107 2.62 15.08 8.83
C HIS A 107 1.43 15.04 7.86
N ILE A 108 1.38 15.95 6.88
CA ILE A 108 0.30 16.00 5.88
C ILE A 108 0.36 14.76 4.98
N ARG A 109 1.55 14.40 4.49
CA ARG A 109 1.75 13.17 3.69
C ARG A 109 1.42 11.90 4.48
N CYS A 110 1.76 11.87 5.76
CA CYS A 110 1.37 10.79 6.65
C CYS A 110 -0.15 10.65 6.75
N ILE A 111 -0.86 11.76 7.01
CA ILE A 111 -2.33 11.78 7.06
C ILE A 111 -2.93 11.33 5.72
N ILE A 112 -2.45 11.85 4.60
CA ILE A 112 -2.93 11.49 3.25
C ILE A 112 -2.76 9.99 3.02
N ALA A 113 -1.57 9.44 3.31
CA ALA A 113 -1.32 8.01 3.16
C ALA A 113 -2.29 7.18 4.01
N LYS A 114 -2.44 7.53 5.29
CA LYS A 114 -3.37 6.86 6.21
C LYS A 114 -4.81 6.89 5.69
N GLN A 115 -5.29 8.04 5.24
CA GLN A 115 -6.64 8.19 4.70
C GLN A 115 -6.85 7.36 3.43
N ARG A 116 -5.89 7.35 2.51
CA ARG A 116 -5.97 6.56 1.27
C ARG A 116 -6.05 5.06 1.57
N LEU A 117 -5.20 4.58 2.47
CA LEU A 117 -5.19 3.18 2.90
C LEU A 117 -6.52 2.80 3.58
N ALA A 118 -7.07 3.67 4.45
CA ALA A 118 -8.37 3.46 5.06
C ALA A 118 -9.52 3.46 4.04
N LYS A 119 -9.51 4.40 3.08
CA LYS A 119 -10.53 4.50 2.02
C LYS A 119 -10.52 3.26 1.12
N GLY A 120 -9.35 2.82 0.66
CA GLY A 120 -9.23 1.62 -0.17
C GLY A 120 -9.66 0.36 0.59
N ARG A 121 -9.39 0.26 1.89
CA ARG A 121 -9.93 -0.82 2.75
C ARG A 121 -11.46 -0.86 2.80
N ILE A 122 -12.11 0.30 2.94
CA ILE A 122 -13.58 0.40 2.98
C ILE A 122 -14.16 0.05 1.61
N GLN A 123 -13.56 0.53 0.51
CA GLN A 123 -14.01 0.22 -0.86
C GLN A 123 -13.88 -1.27 -1.20
N ALA A 124 -12.74 -1.90 -0.85
CA ALA A 124 -12.54 -3.33 -1.02
C ALA A 124 -13.59 -4.16 -0.27
N ARG A 125 -14.01 -3.72 0.93
CA ARG A 125 -15.09 -4.37 1.70
C ARG A 125 -16.47 -4.14 1.08
N ARG A 126 -16.77 -2.91 0.65
CA ARG A 126 -18.11 -2.53 0.15
C ARG A 126 -18.50 -3.25 -1.14
N MET A 127 -17.51 -3.56 -1.98
CA MET A 127 -17.77 -4.21 -3.27
C MET A 127 -17.92 -5.74 -3.18
N LYS A 128 -17.48 -6.37 -2.08
CA LYS A 128 -17.72 -7.81 -1.82
C LYS A 128 -19.22 -8.13 -1.63
N THR A 129 -20.01 -7.14 -1.23
CA THR A 129 -21.47 -7.25 -1.07
C THR A 129 -22.25 -7.12 -2.39
N GLN A 130 -21.69 -6.49 -3.44
CA GLN A 130 -22.44 -6.24 -4.69
C GLN A 130 -22.31 -7.34 -5.75
N ARG A 131 -21.37 -8.28 -5.64
CA ARG A 131 -21.26 -9.39 -6.61
C ARG A 131 -22.21 -10.56 -6.36
N ILE A 132 -22.98 -10.54 -5.26
CA ILE A 132 -23.95 -11.61 -4.95
C ILE A 132 -25.36 -11.26 -5.46
N ALA A 133 -25.66 -10.00 -5.76
CA ALA A 133 -26.99 -9.54 -6.18
C ALA A 133 -27.11 -9.29 -7.70
N GLY A 134 -26.47 -10.12 -8.52
CA GLY A 134 -26.40 -9.92 -9.98
C GLY A 134 -26.53 -11.18 -10.82
N ARG A 135 -27.15 -12.24 -10.30
CA ARG A 135 -27.47 -13.45 -11.07
C ARG A 135 -28.95 -13.81 -10.98
N GLU A 136 -29.84 -12.86 -11.21
CA GLU A 136 -31.24 -13.14 -11.57
C GLU A 136 -31.78 -11.98 -12.42
N ARG A 137 -31.57 -12.08 -13.74
CA ARG A 137 -32.50 -11.61 -14.77
C ARG A 137 -32.33 -12.52 -15.98
N GLU A 138 -33.04 -13.64 -15.92
CA GLU A 138 -33.60 -14.27 -17.11
C GLU A 138 -35.02 -13.72 -17.30
#